data_AF-A0AAD8B437-F1
#
_entry.id   AF-A0AAD8B437-F1
#
_cell.length_a   1.000
_cell.length_b   1.000
_cell.length_c   1.000
_cell.angle_alpha   90.00
_cell.angle_beta   90.00
_cell.angle_gamma   90.00
#
_symmetry.space_group_name_H-M   'P 1'
#
loop_
_entity.id
_entity.type
_entity.pdbx_description
1 polymer ?
#
loop_
_entity_poly.entity_id
_entity_poly.type
_entity_poly.pdbx_seq_one_letter_code
_entity_poly.pdbx_strand_id
1 'polypeptide(L)'
;MYQTVNLMYQTVNLMFLTVNLNVSDCELDVSDCELDVSDCELDVSDCELDVSDCELDASDCELDVSDCELDVSDCELDVSDCELDVSDCELDVSDCELDVSDCELDVSDCKLDVSDCKFDVSDCELDVSDRELDVSDCELDVSDCELDVSDCELDVSDCELDVSDCELDVSDCELDVSD
;
A
#
# COMPACT_ATOMS: atom_id res chain seq x y z
N MET A 1 7.20 68.01 -32.53
CA MET A 1 5.77 67.92 -32.16
C MET A 1 5.11 66.68 -32.77
N TYR A 2 5.07 66.52 -34.11
CA TYR A 2 4.49 65.31 -34.72
C TYR A 2 5.27 64.03 -34.39
N GLN A 3 6.61 64.11 -34.45
CA GLN A 3 7.51 62.99 -34.16
C GLN A 3 7.46 62.55 -32.68
N THR A 4 7.28 63.50 -31.76
CA THR A 4 7.13 63.23 -30.32
C THR A 4 5.77 62.60 -29.98
N VAL A 5 4.68 63.01 -30.63
CA VAL A 5 3.36 62.41 -30.44
C VAL A 5 3.30 61.00 -31.00
N ASN A 6 3.91 60.76 -32.17
CA ASN A 6 4.01 59.41 -32.75
C ASN A 6 4.84 58.48 -31.87
N LEU A 7 5.96 58.97 -31.31
CA LEU A 7 6.76 58.19 -30.37
C LEU A 7 5.98 57.83 -29.09
N MET A 8 5.22 58.77 -28.52
CA MET A 8 4.35 58.49 -27.36
C MET A 8 3.24 57.48 -27.67
N TYR A 9 2.64 57.55 -28.87
CA TYR A 9 1.65 56.56 -29.29
C TYR A 9 2.26 55.17 -29.45
N GLN A 10 3.47 55.07 -30.01
CA GLN A 10 4.19 53.80 -30.13
C GLN A 10 4.56 53.22 -28.76
N THR A 11 4.99 54.03 -27.79
CA THR A 11 5.32 53.55 -26.44
C THR A 11 4.09 53.04 -25.69
N VAL A 12 2.96 53.75 -25.74
CA VAL A 12 1.71 53.30 -25.09
C VAL A 12 1.19 52.00 -25.71
N ASN A 13 1.28 51.87 -27.04
CA ASN A 13 0.86 50.66 -27.74
C ASN A 13 1.78 49.46 -27.41
N LEU A 14 3.08 49.73 -27.22
CA LEU A 14 4.03 48.71 -26.78
C LEU A 14 3.73 48.26 -25.33
N MET A 15 3.45 49.20 -24.42
CA MET A 15 3.06 48.90 -23.03
C MET A 15 1.79 48.05 -22.96
N PHE A 16 0.76 48.39 -23.75
CA PHE A 16 -0.48 47.60 -23.81
C PHE A 16 -0.23 46.18 -24.34
N LEU A 17 0.64 46.01 -25.34
CA LEU A 17 1.04 44.70 -25.83
C LEU A 17 1.80 43.88 -24.77
N THR A 18 2.68 44.51 -23.99
CA THR A 18 3.39 43.84 -22.89
C THR A 18 2.42 43.35 -21.81
N VAL A 19 1.46 44.17 -21.39
CA VAL A 19 0.47 43.75 -20.37
C VAL A 19 -0.40 42.59 -20.87
N ASN A 20 -0.86 42.61 -22.12
CA ASN A 20 -1.62 41.48 -22.67
C ASN A 20 -0.80 40.19 -22.73
N LEU A 21 0.51 40.30 -22.93
CA LEU A 21 1.39 39.13 -22.98
C LEU A 21 1.58 38.55 -21.57
N ASN A 22 1.83 39.40 -20.57
CA ASN A 22 1.94 38.96 -19.17
C ASN A 22 0.63 38.34 -18.64
N VAL A 23 -0.53 38.94 -18.94
CA VAL A 23 -1.84 38.34 -18.58
C VAL A 23 -2.01 36.98 -19.25
N SER A 24 -1.63 36.85 -20.52
CA SER A 24 -1.74 35.57 -21.23
C SER A 24 -0.79 34.51 -20.71
N ASP A 25 0.41 34.90 -20.25
CA ASP A 25 1.37 33.98 -19.63
C ASP A 25 0.82 33.54 -18.26
N CYS A 26 0.32 34.47 -17.43
CA CYS A 26 -0.34 34.14 -16.16
C CYS A 26 -1.59 33.26 -16.31
N GLU A 27 -2.42 33.48 -17.33
CA GLU A 27 -3.57 32.59 -17.62
C GLU A 27 -3.11 31.16 -17.96
N LEU A 28 -1.94 31.01 -18.56
CA LEU A 28 -1.36 29.72 -18.91
C LEU A 28 -0.77 29.04 -17.67
N ASP A 29 -0.04 29.77 -16.84
CA ASP A 29 0.51 29.28 -15.57
C ASP A 29 -0.61 28.81 -14.62
N VAL A 30 -1.71 29.55 -14.52
CA VAL A 30 -2.90 29.14 -13.74
C VAL A 30 -3.51 27.86 -14.32
N SER A 31 -3.58 27.73 -15.64
CA SER A 31 -4.14 26.54 -16.29
C SER A 31 -3.27 25.30 -16.07
N ASP A 32 -1.95 25.47 -16.09
CA ASP A 32 -1.00 24.39 -15.79
C ASP A 32 -1.12 23.98 -14.31
N CYS A 33 -1.22 24.94 -13.39
CA CYS A 33 -1.51 24.68 -11.96
C CYS A 33 -2.82 23.90 -11.76
N GLU A 34 -3.91 24.26 -12.46
CA GLU A 34 -5.18 23.53 -12.36
C GLU A 34 -5.07 22.07 -12.83
N LEU A 35 -4.21 21.79 -13.82
CA LEU A 35 -3.92 20.44 -14.28
C LEU A 35 -3.10 19.67 -13.25
N ASP A 36 -2.04 20.27 -12.71
CA ASP A 36 -1.19 19.63 -11.70
C ASP A 36 -2.00 19.27 -10.44
N VAL A 37 -2.90 20.15 -9.99
CA VAL A 37 -3.84 19.86 -8.88
C VAL A 37 -4.77 18.69 -9.23
N SER A 38 -5.27 18.63 -10.47
CA SER A 38 -6.16 17.55 -10.90
C SER A 38 -5.44 16.20 -10.98
N ASP A 39 -4.18 16.19 -11.42
CA ASP A 39 -3.34 14.99 -11.44
C ASP A 39 -3.02 14.53 -10.00
N CYS A 40 -2.71 15.47 -9.10
CA CYS A 40 -2.56 15.18 -7.66
C CYS A 40 -3.83 14.55 -7.04
N GLU A 41 -5.02 15.06 -7.34
CA GLU A 41 -6.28 14.47 -6.84
C GLU A 41 -6.50 13.03 -7.32
N LEU A 42 -6.05 12.70 -8.55
CA LEU A 42 -6.11 11.34 -9.09
C LEU A 42 -5.10 10.44 -8.38
N ASP A 43 -3.86 10.89 -8.20
CA ASP A 43 -2.82 10.12 -7.52
C ASP A 43 -3.22 9.81 -6.06
N VAL A 44 -3.81 10.77 -5.35
CA VAL A 44 -4.38 10.55 -4.00
C VAL A 44 -5.50 9.50 -4.03
N SER A 45 -6.38 9.56 -5.03
CA SER A 45 -7.48 8.60 -5.16
C SER A 45 -6.99 7.17 -5.44
N ASP A 46 -5.96 7.04 -6.26
CA ASP A 46 -5.33 5.74 -6.56
C ASP A 46 -4.61 5.20 -5.30
N CYS A 47 -3.91 6.05 -4.55
CA CYS A 47 -3.33 5.70 -3.25
C CYS A 47 -4.38 5.19 -2.25
N GLU A 48 -5.55 5.84 -2.15
CA GLU A 48 -6.63 5.38 -1.26
C GLU A 48 -7.16 3.98 -1.63
N LEU A 49 -7.18 3.66 -2.92
CA LEU A 49 -7.56 2.34 -3.41
C LEU A 49 -6.50 1.29 -3.07
N ASP A 50 -5.23 1.60 -3.31
CA ASP A 50 -4.11 0.69 -3.00
C ASP A 50 -4.05 0.38 -1.50
N VAL A 51 -4.25 1.39 -0.64
CA VAL A 51 -4.38 1.19 0.82
C VAL A 51 -5.54 0.25 1.17
N SER A 52 -6.69 0.44 0.53
CA SER A 52 -7.88 -0.38 0.79
C SER A 52 -7.66 -1.85 0.38
N ASP A 53 -6.97 -2.08 -0.74
CA ASP A 53 -6.64 -3.43 -1.21
C ASP A 53 -5.61 -4.08 -0.26
N CYS A 54 -4.60 -3.33 0.21
CA CYS A 54 -3.64 -3.78 1.22
C CYS A 54 -4.32 -4.19 2.55
N GLU A 55 -5.31 -3.42 3.02
CA GLU A 55 -6.07 -3.77 4.24
C GLU A 55 -6.87 -5.08 4.08
N LEU A 56 -7.40 -5.33 2.89
CA LEU A 56 -8.12 -6.56 2.58
C LEU A 56 -7.17 -7.76 2.53
N ASP A 57 -6.04 -7.63 1.84
CA ASP A 57 -5.03 -8.68 1.75
C ASP A 57 -4.46 -9.03 3.13
N ALA A 58 -4.21 -8.02 3.98
CA ALA A 58 -3.80 -8.24 5.36
C ALA A 58 -4.85 -9.00 6.18
N SER A 59 -6.13 -8.65 6.02
CA SER A 59 -7.24 -9.33 6.71
C SER A 59 -7.39 -10.79 6.27
N ASP A 60 -7.22 -11.07 4.98
CA ASP A 60 -7.25 -12.44 4.45
C ASP A 60 -6.03 -13.25 4.96
N CYS A 61 -4.85 -12.64 5.06
CA CYS A 61 -3.68 -13.26 5.68
C CYS A 61 -3.90 -13.61 7.16
N GLU A 62 -4.53 -12.73 7.94
CA GLU A 62 -4.86 -13.02 9.36
C GLU A 62 -5.83 -14.21 9.50
N LEU A 63 -6.77 -14.36 8.57
CA LEU A 63 -7.68 -15.51 8.55
C LEU A 63 -6.94 -16.80 8.20
N ASP A 64 -6.08 -16.78 7.17
CA ASP A 64 -5.25 -17.93 6.79
C ASP A 64 -4.35 -18.38 7.95
N VAL A 65 -3.74 -17.43 8.67
CA VAL A 65 -2.94 -17.72 9.89
C VAL A 65 -3.79 -18.41 10.96
N SER A 66 -5.00 -17.90 11.21
CA SER A 66 -5.91 -18.47 12.20
C SER A 66 -6.34 -19.90 11.84
N ASP A 67 -6.57 -20.17 10.55
CA ASP A 67 -6.90 -21.52 10.06
C ASP A 67 -5.69 -22.46 10.22
N CYS A 68 -4.47 -21.99 9.92
CA CYS A 68 -3.25 -22.76 10.15
C CYS A 68 -3.04 -23.11 11.65
N GLU A 69 -3.31 -22.17 12.56
CA GLU A 69 -3.22 -22.44 14.01
C GLU A 69 -4.23 -23.52 14.47
N LEU A 70 -5.41 -23.56 13.85
CA LEU A 70 -6.41 -24.60 14.11
C LEU A 70 -5.93 -25.96 13.59
N ASP A 71 -5.40 -26.01 12.36
CA ASP A 71 -4.86 -27.24 11.77
C ASP A 71 -3.70 -27.81 12.61
N VAL A 72 -2.82 -26.94 13.12
CA VAL A 72 -1.75 -27.33 14.06
C VAL A 72 -2.34 -27.93 15.33
N SER A 73 -3.37 -27.31 15.90
CA SER A 73 -4.02 -27.78 17.12
C SER A 73 -4.68 -29.16 16.93
N ASP A 74 -5.30 -29.39 15.77
CA ASP A 74 -5.90 -30.69 15.43
C ASP A 74 -4.80 -31.76 15.23
N CYS A 75 -3.68 -31.42 14.58
CA CYS A 75 -2.52 -32.31 14.46
C CYS A 75 -1.93 -32.69 15.83
N GLU A 76 -1.85 -31.75 16.79
CA GLU A 76 -1.37 -32.04 18.14
C GLU A 76 -2.30 -33.01 18.90
N LEU A 77 -3.62 -32.92 18.66
CA LEU A 77 -4.59 -33.86 19.21
C LEU A 77 -4.41 -35.25 18.62
N ASP A 78 -4.28 -35.36 17.29
CA ASP A 78 -4.06 -36.65 16.60
C ASP A 78 -2.76 -37.33 17.06
N VAL A 79 -1.68 -36.56 17.26
CA VAL A 79 -0.43 -37.05 17.85
C VAL A 79 -0.67 -37.62 19.25
N SER A 80 -1.44 -36.91 20.08
CA SER A 80 -1.73 -37.33 21.45
C SER A 80 -2.54 -38.62 21.49
N ASP A 81 -3.52 -38.77 20.60
CA ASP A 81 -4.33 -39.98 20.46
C ASP A 81 -3.47 -41.17 19.98
N CYS A 82 -2.58 -40.96 19.00
CA CYS A 82 -1.62 -41.97 18.56
C CYS A 82 -0.68 -42.42 19.68
N GLU A 83 -0.20 -41.51 20.53
CA GLU A 83 0.64 -41.86 21.68
C GLU A 83 -0.10 -42.70 22.73
N LEU A 84 -1.41 -42.47 22.91
CA LEU A 84 -2.26 -43.29 23.76
C LEU A 84 -2.45 -44.69 23.16
N ASP A 85 -2.74 -44.81 21.87
CA ASP A 85 -2.91 -46.10 21.18
C ASP A 85 -1.64 -46.95 21.22
N VAL A 86 -0.47 -46.32 21.02
CA VAL A 86 0.83 -46.99 21.20
C VAL A 86 0.99 -47.52 22.62
N SER A 87 0.63 -46.72 23.62
CA SER A 87 0.73 -47.10 25.03
C SER A 87 -0.18 -48.28 25.38
N ASP A 88 -1.40 -48.28 24.85
CA ASP A 88 -2.38 -49.36 25.03
C ASP A 88 -1.90 -50.65 24.33
N CYS A 89 -1.36 -50.56 23.12
CA CYS A 89 -0.76 -51.70 22.42
C CYS A 89 0.42 -52.30 23.20
N GLU A 90 1.30 -51.48 23.78
CA GLU A 90 2.41 -51.96 24.60
C GLU A 90 1.94 -52.71 25.87
N LEU A 91 0.80 -52.30 26.44
CA LEU A 91 0.17 -53.01 27.55
C LEU A 91 -0.41 -54.36 27.11
N ASP A 92 -1.11 -54.42 25.98
CA ASP A 92 -1.71 -55.67 25.46
C ASP A 92 -0.66 -56.71 25.04
N VAL A 93 0.45 -56.27 24.42
CA VAL A 93 1.61 -57.13 24.11
C VAL A 93 2.20 -57.79 25.35
N SER A 94 2.17 -57.08 26.48
CA SER A 94 2.66 -57.61 27.76
C SER A 94 1.78 -58.78 28.27
N ASP A 95 0.54 -58.87 27.79
CA ASP A 95 -0.44 -59.88 28.20
C ASP A 95 -0.57 -61.08 27.22
N CYS A 96 -0.10 -60.97 25.95
CA CYS A 96 -0.32 -61.99 24.91
C CYS A 96 0.84 -62.14 23.88
N GLU A 97 1.46 -63.33 23.75
CA GLU A 97 2.61 -63.56 22.82
C GLU A 97 2.25 -63.73 21.32
N LEU A 98 0.97 -63.85 20.94
CA LEU A 98 0.54 -63.98 19.52
C LEU A 98 0.03 -62.65 18.92
N ASP A 99 -0.42 -61.71 19.75
CA ASP A 99 -0.86 -60.36 19.32
C ASP A 99 0.32 -59.41 19.06
N VAL A 100 1.54 -59.84 19.37
CA VAL A 100 2.76 -59.00 19.31
C VAL A 100 3.01 -58.42 17.92
N SER A 101 2.83 -59.20 16.85
CA SER A 101 3.14 -58.73 15.50
C SER A 101 2.13 -57.73 14.94
N ASP A 102 0.86 -57.85 15.32
CA ASP A 102 -0.18 -56.90 14.89
C ASP A 102 -0.02 -55.58 15.69
N CYS A 103 0.22 -55.66 17.00
CA CYS A 103 0.55 -54.47 17.82
C CYS A 103 1.84 -53.77 17.36
N GLU A 104 2.88 -54.50 16.93
CA GLU A 104 4.10 -53.89 16.39
C GLU A 104 3.84 -53.11 15.09
N LEU A 105 2.87 -53.54 14.28
CA LEU A 105 2.44 -52.83 13.07
C LEU A 105 1.64 -51.57 13.44
N ASP A 106 0.66 -51.68 14.34
CA ASP A 106 -0.15 -50.54 14.79
C ASP A 106 0.74 -49.44 15.42
N VAL A 107 1.73 -49.83 16.23
CA VAL A 107 2.72 -48.90 16.80
C VAL A 107 3.58 -48.23 15.72
N SER A 108 3.86 -48.95 14.63
CA SER A 108 4.65 -48.41 13.51
C SER A 108 3.83 -47.43 12.67
N ASP A 109 2.55 -47.73 12.45
CA ASP A 109 1.61 -46.84 11.75
C ASP A 109 1.35 -45.57 12.56
N CYS A 110 1.09 -45.67 13.87
CA CYS A 110 0.97 -44.50 14.75
C CYS A 110 2.21 -43.60 14.73
N LYS A 111 3.42 -44.17 14.63
CA LYS A 111 4.67 -43.39 14.54
C LYS A 111 4.81 -42.66 13.21
N LEU A 112 4.29 -43.24 12.13
CA LEU A 112 4.24 -42.58 10.82
C LEU A 112 3.25 -41.42 10.88
N ASP A 113 2.04 -41.64 11.41
CA ASP A 113 1.02 -40.60 11.55
C ASP A 113 1.53 -39.41 12.39
N VAL A 114 2.20 -39.69 13.51
CA VAL A 114 2.85 -38.63 14.33
C VAL A 114 3.94 -37.87 13.56
N SER A 115 4.65 -38.55 12.66
CA SER A 115 5.70 -37.92 11.86
C SER A 115 5.11 -37.03 10.76
N ASP A 116 4.01 -37.46 10.14
CA ASP A 116 3.27 -36.71 9.13
C ASP A 116 2.62 -35.47 9.76
N CYS A 117 1.94 -35.61 10.90
CA CYS A 117 1.38 -34.47 11.65
C CYS A 117 2.45 -33.41 11.99
N LYS A 118 3.65 -33.83 12.39
CA LYS A 118 4.76 -32.89 12.65
C LYS A 118 5.24 -32.15 11.41
N PHE A 119 5.19 -32.81 10.25
CA PHE A 119 5.51 -32.18 8.99
C PHE A 119 4.45 -31.13 8.63
N ASP A 120 3.17 -31.48 8.75
CA ASP A 120 2.06 -30.58 8.50
C ASP A 120 2.12 -29.34 9.40
N VAL A 121 2.37 -29.52 10.71
CA VAL A 121 2.61 -28.39 11.64
C VAL A 121 3.75 -27.48 11.17
N SER A 122 4.85 -28.07 10.70
CA SER A 122 6.00 -27.28 10.23
C SER A 122 5.68 -26.50 8.95
N ASP A 123 4.83 -27.05 8.07
CA ASP A 123 4.40 -26.39 6.84
C ASP A 123 3.45 -25.23 7.17
N CYS A 124 2.51 -25.43 8.09
CA CYS A 124 1.64 -24.38 8.63
C CYS A 124 2.45 -23.24 9.28
N GLU A 125 3.47 -23.53 10.09
CA GLU A 125 4.33 -22.49 10.68
C GLU A 125 5.07 -21.65 9.62
N LEU A 126 5.46 -22.27 8.50
CA LEU A 126 6.08 -21.56 7.38
C LEU A 126 5.06 -20.67 6.65
N ASP A 127 3.86 -21.18 6.38
CA ASP A 127 2.80 -20.41 5.73
C ASP A 127 2.40 -19.19 6.58
N VAL A 128 2.29 -19.37 7.91
CA VAL A 128 2.07 -18.25 8.84
C VAL A 128 3.18 -17.21 8.73
N SER A 129 4.44 -17.64 8.69
CA SER A 129 5.59 -16.73 8.60
C SER A 129 5.60 -15.95 7.28
N ASP A 130 5.24 -16.60 6.16
CA ASP A 130 5.15 -15.96 4.85
C ASP A 130 4.01 -14.91 4.84
N ARG A 131 2.90 -15.20 5.51
CA ARG A 131 1.74 -14.29 5.61
C ARG A 131 2.01 -13.09 6.50
N GLU A 132 2.78 -13.25 7.57
CA GLU A 132 3.27 -12.11 8.36
C GLU A 132 4.17 -11.17 7.54
N LEU A 133 4.95 -11.72 6.60
CA LEU A 133 5.75 -10.90 5.68
C LEU A 133 4.86 -10.17 4.67
N ASP A 134 3.85 -10.84 4.10
CA ASP A 134 2.89 -10.21 3.18
C ASP A 134 2.17 -9.02 3.85
N VAL A 135 1.73 -9.19 5.10
CA VAL A 135 1.14 -8.09 5.90
C VAL A 135 2.13 -6.94 6.10
N SER A 136 3.40 -7.25 6.39
CA SER A 136 4.44 -6.24 6.59
C SER A 136 4.73 -5.44 5.31
N ASP A 137 4.71 -6.12 4.15
CA ASP A 137 4.89 -5.47 2.85
C ASP A 137 3.67 -4.56 2.54
N CYS A 138 2.45 -5.00 2.85
CA CYS A 138 1.24 -4.17 2.76
C CYS A 138 1.35 -2.89 3.63
N GLU A 139 1.86 -2.99 4.86
CA GLU A 139 2.07 -1.81 5.72
C GLU A 139 3.08 -0.80 5.13
N LEU A 140 4.09 -1.30 4.40
CA LEU A 140 5.05 -0.45 3.71
C LEU A 140 4.42 0.25 2.51
N ASP A 141 3.64 -0.47 1.70
CA ASP A 141 2.94 0.10 0.55
C ASP A 141 1.96 1.21 0.98
N VAL A 142 1.24 1.00 2.08
CA VAL A 142 0.39 2.04 2.70
C VAL A 142 1.21 3.25 3.12
N SER A 143 2.37 3.05 3.72
CA SER A 143 3.25 4.15 4.16
C SER A 143 3.81 4.96 2.98
N ASP A 144 4.13 4.29 1.88
CA ASP A 144 4.60 4.95 0.65
C ASP A 144 3.46 5.75 0.01
N CYS A 145 2.23 5.22 -0.01
CA CYS A 145 1.03 5.96 -0.44
C CYS A 145 0.79 7.23 0.41
N GLU A 146 0.95 7.17 1.74
CA GLU A 146 0.82 8.36 2.60
C GLU A 146 1.86 9.45 2.28
N LEU A 147 3.07 9.05 1.86
CA LEU A 147 4.11 9.98 1.43
C LEU A 147 3.76 10.62 0.09
N ASP A 148 3.29 9.83 -0.88
CA ASP A 148 2.88 10.34 -2.20
C ASP A 148 1.73 11.34 -2.07
N VAL A 149 0.74 11.06 -1.21
CA VAL A 149 -0.33 12.01 -0.87
C VAL A 149 0.23 13.31 -0.28
N SER A 150 1.21 13.20 0.63
CA SER A 150 1.83 14.37 1.26
C SER A 150 2.61 15.23 0.26
N ASP A 151 3.30 14.60 -0.69
CA ASP A 151 4.02 15.29 -1.77
C ASP A 151 3.02 15.99 -2.71
N CYS A 152 1.90 15.35 -3.05
CA CYS A 152 0.80 15.96 -3.80
C CYS A 152 0.23 17.21 -3.09
N GLU A 153 0.03 17.16 -1.77
CA GLU A 153 -0.43 18.34 -0.99
C GLU A 153 0.56 19.52 -1.07
N LEU A 154 1.87 19.23 -1.14
CA LEU A 154 2.91 20.24 -1.30
C LEU A 154 2.87 20.85 -2.70
N ASP A 155 2.75 20.03 -3.74
CA ASP A 155 2.68 20.49 -5.13
C ASP A 155 1.44 21.38 -5.36
N VAL A 156 0.29 21.00 -4.79
CA VAL A 156 -0.92 21.85 -4.78
C VAL A 156 -0.66 23.19 -4.09
N SER A 157 0.05 23.18 -2.96
CA SER A 157 0.38 24.41 -2.22
C SER A 157 1.32 25.34 -3.00
N ASP A 158 2.29 24.76 -3.72
CA ASP A 158 3.22 25.51 -4.57
C ASP A 158 2.47 26.11 -5.78
N CYS A 159 1.53 25.36 -6.37
CA CYS A 159 0.63 25.88 -7.41
C CYS A 159 -0.20 27.08 -6.93
N GLU A 160 -0.76 27.02 -5.72
CA GLU A 160 -1.51 28.15 -5.13
C GLU A 160 -0.65 29.41 -4.96
N LEU A 161 0.65 29.24 -4.65
CA LEU A 161 1.61 30.33 -4.55
C LEU A 161 1.93 30.93 -5.92
N ASP A 162 2.18 30.09 -6.93
CA ASP A 162 2.47 30.54 -8.30
C ASP A 162 1.29 31.32 -8.91
N VAL A 163 0.06 30.85 -8.68
CA VAL A 163 -1.16 31.59 -9.05
C VAL A 163 -1.21 32.96 -8.35
N SER A 164 -0.89 33.01 -7.05
CA SER A 164 -0.88 34.25 -6.28
C SER A 164 0.17 35.25 -6.78
N ASP A 165 1.36 34.76 -7.13
CA ASP A 165 2.44 35.58 -7.70
C ASP A 165 2.07 36.11 -9.09
N CYS A 166 1.42 35.29 -9.93
CA CYS A 166 0.86 35.72 -11.21
C CYS A 166 -0.17 36.86 -11.07
N GLU A 167 -1.08 36.76 -10.08
CA GLU A 167 -2.05 37.82 -9.81
C GLU A 167 -1.38 39.15 -9.42
N LEU A 168 -0.29 39.07 -8.64
CA LEU A 168 0.50 40.24 -8.25
C LEU A 168 1.24 40.86 -9.44
N ASP A 169 1.87 40.04 -10.30
CA ASP A 169 2.59 40.51 -11.48
C ASP A 169 1.66 41.21 -12.48
N VAL A 170 0.45 40.67 -12.70
CA VAL A 170 -0.58 41.33 -13.51
C VAL A 170 -0.97 42.68 -12.88
N SER A 171 -1.19 42.71 -11.57
CA SER A 171 -1.56 43.93 -10.83
C SER A 171 -0.49 45.03 -10.95
N ASP A 172 0.78 44.68 -10.79
CA ASP A 172 1.90 45.61 -10.93
C ASP A 172 2.04 46.13 -12.37
N CYS A 173 1.85 45.26 -13.36
CA CYS A 173 1.84 45.66 -14.77
C CYS A 173 0.70 46.63 -15.11
N GLU A 174 -0.49 46.45 -14.55
CA GLU A 174 -1.60 47.39 -14.73
C GLU A 174 -1.32 48.75 -14.11
N LEU A 175 -0.69 48.78 -12.93
CA LEU A 175 -0.31 50.02 -12.26
C LEU A 175 0.71 50.83 -13.08
N ASP A 176 1.74 50.18 -13.62
CA ASP A 176 2.79 50.81 -14.45
C ASP A 176 2.27 51.46 -15.75
N VAL A 177 1.12 51.00 -16.28
CA VAL A 177 0.47 51.61 -17.46
C VAL A 177 -0.43 52.78 -17.08
N SER A 178 -0.81 52.90 -15.80
CA SER A 178 -1.74 53.90 -15.30
C SER A 178 -1.10 55.17 -14.73
N ASP A 179 0.22 55.18 -14.50
CA ASP A 179 1.06 56.35 -14.15
C ASP A 179 1.72 57.06 -15.36
#